data_AF-V9EIW3-F1
#
_entry.id   AF-V9EIW3-F1
#
_cell.length_a   1.000
_cell.length_b   1.000
_cell.length_c   1.000
_cell.angle_alpha   90.00
_cell.angle_beta   90.00
_cell.angle_gamma   90.00
#
_symmetry.space_group_name_H-M   'P 1'
#
loop_
_entity.id
_entity.type
_entity.pdbx_description
1 polymer ?
#
loop_
_entity_poly.entity_id
_entity_poly.type
_entity_poly.pdbx_seq_one_letter_code
_entity_poly.pdbx_strand_id
1 'polypeptide(L)'
;MLALGLYLASNPTLVHGKIFPGSNQKSRYSKTISSLLQDMTGEKVYGTHSIRKGVATFASSGSTSGPSKVSVCLRCGWSLGGVQDRYFRYESAGDQYLGRVVAGLPQNSSHLANYLHFDDPLDDF
;
A
#
# COMPACT_ATOMS: atom_id res chain seq x y z
N MET A 1 2.57 10.32 -1.53
CA MET A 1 3.26 10.89 -2.71
C MET A 1 4.36 11.86 -2.35
N LEU A 2 4.11 12.87 -1.50
CA LEU A 2 5.14 13.85 -1.10
C LEU A 2 6.43 13.21 -0.57
N ALA A 3 6.33 12.21 0.31
CA ALA A 3 7.52 11.54 0.85
C ALA A 3 8.38 10.84 -0.22
N LEU A 4 7.77 10.20 -1.21
CA LEU A 4 8.51 9.58 -2.32
C LEU A 4 9.10 10.65 -3.25
N GLY A 5 8.34 11.71 -3.54
CA GLY A 5 8.83 12.84 -4.33
C GLY A 5 10.02 13.53 -3.67
N LEU A 6 9.96 13.76 -2.35
CA LEU A 6 11.07 14.30 -1.56
C LEU A 6 12.26 13.35 -1.59
N TYR A 7 12.03 12.05 -1.44
CA TYR A 7 13.08 11.04 -1.50
C TYR A 7 13.78 11.03 -2.87
N LEU A 8 13.04 11.06 -3.98
CA LEU A 8 13.62 11.12 -5.32
C LEU A 8 14.38 12.42 -5.56
N ALA A 9 13.83 13.57 -5.11
CA ALA A 9 14.50 14.86 -5.20
C ALA A 9 15.79 14.92 -4.38
N SER A 10 15.83 14.26 -3.22
CA SER A 10 17.02 14.17 -2.38
C SER A 10 18.03 13.11 -2.85
N ASN A 11 17.67 12.24 -3.80
CA ASN A 11 18.54 11.17 -4.32
C ASN A 11 18.61 11.20 -5.87
N PRO A 12 19.13 12.29 -6.48
CA PRO A 12 19.12 12.47 -7.93
C PRO A 12 20.00 11.48 -8.69
N THR A 13 20.93 10.79 -8.02
CA THR A 13 21.86 9.82 -8.62
C THR A 13 21.34 8.38 -8.55
N LEU A 14 20.05 8.16 -8.32
CA LEU A 14 19.45 6.82 -8.34
C LEU A 14 19.61 6.21 -9.74
N VAL A 15 20.36 5.12 -9.83
CA VAL A 15 20.55 4.35 -11.06
C VAL A 15 19.24 3.66 -11.43
N HIS A 16 18.96 3.54 -12.73
CA HIS A 16 17.81 2.78 -13.24
C HIS A 16 17.77 1.38 -12.61
N GLY A 17 16.65 1.03 -11.98
CA GLY A 17 16.46 -0.24 -11.29
C GLY A 17 15.77 -0.09 -9.94
N LYS A 18 16.43 -0.52 -8.86
CA LYS A 18 15.82 -0.56 -7.52
C LYS A 18 15.64 0.85 -6.96
N ILE A 19 14.40 1.23 -6.67
CA ILE A 19 14.03 2.50 -6.01
C ILE A 19 14.77 2.69 -4.67
N PHE A 20 14.97 1.59 -3.93
CA PHE A 20 15.70 1.60 -2.66
C PHE A 20 17.02 0.84 -2.80
N PRO A 21 18.19 1.51 -2.69
CA PRO A 21 19.49 0.86 -2.84
C PRO A 21 19.77 -0.15 -1.72
N GLY A 22 20.61 -1.14 -2.02
CA GLY A 22 21.05 -2.20 -1.09
C GLY A 22 20.30 -3.52 -1.23
N SER A 23 20.55 -4.42 -0.28
CA SER A 23 19.88 -5.73 -0.15
C SER A 23 18.99 -5.76 1.10
N ASN A 24 18.16 -6.81 1.21
CA ASN A 24 17.35 -7.08 2.42
C ASN A 24 16.41 -5.93 2.82
N GLN A 25 15.75 -5.27 1.85
CA GLN A 25 14.87 -4.12 2.08
C GLN A 25 13.84 -4.37 3.19
N LYS A 26 13.17 -5.54 3.16
CA LYS A 26 12.19 -5.94 4.18
C LYS A 26 12.79 -5.95 5.59
N SER A 27 13.99 -6.51 5.75
CA SER A 27 14.65 -6.61 7.06
C SER A 27 15.07 -5.22 7.56
N ARG A 28 15.64 -4.39 6.68
CA ARG A 28 16.03 -3.02 7.01
C ARG A 28 14.82 -2.19 7.45
N TYR A 29 13.76 -2.19 6.64
CA TYR A 29 12.51 -1.51 6.96
C TYR A 29 11.91 -2.01 8.29
N SER A 30 11.85 -3.33 8.50
CA SER A 30 11.33 -3.90 9.73
C SER A 30 12.16 -3.51 10.96
N LYS A 31 13.49 -3.44 10.85
CA LYS A 31 14.36 -3.01 11.96
C LYS A 31 14.15 -1.53 12.28
N THR A 32 14.15 -0.67 11.27
CA THR A 32 13.95 0.78 11.44
C THR A 32 12.58 1.07 12.06
N ILE A 33 11.51 0.44 11.56
CA ILE A 33 10.16 0.68 12.09
C ILE A 33 10.01 0.14 13.52
N SER A 34 10.59 -1.02 13.84
CA SER A 34 10.57 -1.55 15.19
C SER A 34 11.33 -0.66 16.18
N SER A 35 12.46 -0.06 15.77
CA SER A 35 13.19 0.91 16.59
C SER A 35 12.38 2.17 16.82
N LEU A 36 11.82 2.75 15.75
CA LEU A 36 10.99 3.96 15.83
C LEU A 36 9.77 3.76 16.74
N LEU A 37 9.09 2.61 16.61
CA LEU A 37 7.93 2.30 17.44
C LEU A 37 8.33 2.06 18.89
N GLN A 38 9.47 1.42 19.15
CA GLN A 38 9.97 1.28 20.52
C GLN A 38 10.21 2.65 21.16
N ASP A 39 10.73 3.62 20.41
CA ASP A 39 10.95 4.98 20.91
C ASP A 39 9.63 5.74 21.15
N MET A 40 8.61 5.54 20.31
CA MET A 40 7.34 6.26 20.43
C MET A 40 6.35 5.63 21.42
N THR A 41 6.23 4.29 21.41
CA THR A 41 5.19 3.56 22.16
C THR A 41 5.75 2.68 23.27
N GLY A 42 7.08 2.56 23.41
CA GLY A 42 7.73 1.70 24.41
C GLY A 42 7.65 0.20 24.11
N GLU A 43 6.94 -0.19 23.04
CA GLU A 43 6.63 -1.57 22.69
C GLU A 43 7.13 -1.94 21.29
N LYS A 44 7.72 -3.13 21.18
CA LYS A 44 8.26 -3.67 19.92
C LYS A 44 7.32 -4.71 19.28
N VAL A 45 6.02 -4.44 19.28
CA VAL A 45 4.99 -5.46 18.94
C VAL A 45 4.59 -5.44 17.47
N TYR A 46 4.84 -4.35 16.75
CA TYR A 46 4.36 -4.20 15.37
C TYR A 46 5.47 -4.41 14.32
N GLY A 47 5.18 -5.28 13.35
CA GLY A 47 6.01 -5.53 12.18
C GLY A 47 5.25 -5.31 10.88
N THR A 48 5.92 -5.51 9.74
CA THR A 48 5.36 -5.25 8.40
C THR A 48 4.05 -6.00 8.14
N HIS A 49 3.93 -7.21 8.68
CA HIS A 49 2.71 -8.01 8.55
C HIS A 49 1.54 -7.42 9.35
N SER A 50 1.79 -6.97 10.59
CA SER A 50 0.77 -6.32 11.43
C SER A 50 0.30 -5.01 10.83
N ILE A 51 1.19 -4.23 10.21
CA ILE A 51 0.84 -3.00 9.51
C ILE A 51 -0.13 -3.29 8.36
N ARG A 52 0.16 -4.29 7.51
CA ARG A 52 -0.75 -4.68 6.42
C ARG A 52 -2.13 -5.11 6.93
N LYS A 53 -2.18 -5.89 8.02
CA LYS A 53 -3.45 -6.25 8.67
C LYS A 53 -4.18 -5.02 9.21
N GLY A 54 -3.47 -4.12 9.88
CA GLY A 54 -4.04 -2.89 10.42
C GLY A 54 -4.64 -1.99 9.34
N VAL A 55 -3.95 -1.86 8.20
CA VAL A 55 -4.46 -1.13 7.02
C VAL A 55 -5.74 -1.77 6.48
N ALA A 56 -5.77 -3.10 6.35
CA ALA A 56 -6.98 -3.82 5.91
C ALA A 56 -8.15 -3.59 6.88
N THR A 57 -7.89 -3.73 8.19
CA THR A 57 -8.90 -3.47 9.22
C THR A 57 -9.39 -2.03 9.13
N PHE A 58 -8.49 -1.05 9.15
CA PHE A 58 -8.84 0.37 9.06
C PHE A 58 -9.70 0.69 7.83
N ALA A 59 -9.31 0.17 6.66
CA ALA A 59 -10.05 0.41 5.42
C ALA A 59 -11.45 -0.23 5.41
N SER A 60 -11.62 -1.36 6.12
CA SER A 60 -12.90 -2.08 6.19
C SER A 60 -13.74 -1.73 7.43
N SER A 61 -13.15 -1.11 8.46
CA SER A 61 -13.80 -0.75 9.72
C SER A 61 -14.24 0.71 9.68
N GLY A 62 -15.45 0.99 9.22
CA GLY A 62 -15.97 2.36 9.28
C GLY A 62 -17.15 2.71 8.38
N SER A 63 -17.57 1.81 7.49
CA SER A 63 -18.72 2.07 6.62
C SER A 63 -19.37 0.77 6.11
N THR A 64 -20.66 0.82 5.82
CA THR A 64 -21.39 -0.18 5.03
C THR A 64 -21.06 -0.10 3.53
N SER A 65 -20.46 1.00 3.07
CA SER A 65 -19.96 1.23 1.71
C SER A 65 -18.43 1.15 1.62
N GLY A 66 -17.82 0.18 2.32
CA GLY A 66 -16.37 0.00 2.33
C GLY A 66 -15.79 -0.43 0.97
N PRO A 67 -14.45 -0.41 0.83
CA PRO A 67 -13.76 -0.83 -0.39
C PRO A 67 -14.03 -2.31 -0.70
N SER A 68 -13.97 -2.66 -1.99
CA SER A 68 -14.12 -4.06 -2.42
C SER A 68 -13.10 -4.95 -1.71
N LYS A 69 -13.57 -6.11 -1.24
CA LYS A 69 -12.70 -7.14 -0.64
C LYS A 69 -11.57 -7.53 -1.58
N VAL A 70 -11.82 -7.52 -2.90
CA VAL A 70 -10.83 -7.81 -3.93
C VAL A 70 -9.69 -6.80 -3.88
N SER A 71 -10.01 -5.50 -3.90
CA SER A 71 -9.01 -4.43 -3.82
C SER A 71 -8.19 -4.49 -2.52
N VAL A 72 -8.84 -4.80 -1.38
CA VAL A 72 -8.15 -4.93 -0.08
C VAL A 72 -7.18 -6.10 -0.08
N CYS A 73 -7.62 -7.27 -0.53
CA CYS A 73 -6.79 -8.47 -0.61
C CYS A 73 -5.60 -8.27 -1.55
N LEU A 74 -5.84 -7.71 -2.75
CA LEU A 74 -4.79 -7.42 -3.73
C LEU A 74 -3.74 -6.45 -3.15
N ARG A 75 -4.15 -5.33 -2.53
CA ARG A 75 -3.21 -4.39 -1.87
C ARG A 75 -2.44 -5.01 -0.71
N CYS A 76 -3.06 -5.92 0.03
CA CYS A 76 -2.38 -6.60 1.14
C CYS A 76 -1.46 -7.74 0.68
N GLY A 77 -1.52 -8.11 -0.60
CA GLY A 77 -0.81 -9.25 -1.17
C GLY A 77 -1.37 -10.57 -0.64
N TRP A 78 -2.69 -10.65 -0.46
CA TRP A 78 -3.40 -11.85 -0.01
C TRP A 78 -4.12 -12.52 -1.17
N SER A 79 -4.08 -13.85 -1.21
CA SER A 79 -4.94 -14.64 -2.12
C SER A 79 -6.41 -14.45 -1.73
N LEU A 80 -7.28 -14.31 -2.74
CA LEU A 80 -8.74 -14.29 -2.56
C LEU A 80 -9.26 -15.69 -2.26
N GLY A 81 -8.55 -16.70 -2.74
CA GLY A 81 -8.77 -18.11 -2.46
C GLY A 81 -9.71 -18.80 -3.45
N GLY A 82 -9.37 -20.05 -3.78
CA GLY A 82 -10.21 -20.95 -4.55
C GLY A 82 -10.62 -20.40 -5.91
N VAL A 83 -11.92 -20.29 -6.14
CA VAL A 83 -12.49 -19.87 -7.42
C VAL A 83 -12.39 -18.35 -7.62
N GLN A 84 -12.32 -17.57 -6.55
CA GLN A 84 -12.33 -16.10 -6.60
C GLN A 84 -11.07 -15.54 -7.27
N ASP A 85 -9.91 -16.16 -7.05
CA ASP A 85 -8.63 -15.77 -7.69
C ASP A 85 -8.66 -15.88 -9.22
N ARG A 86 -9.55 -16.71 -9.79
CA ARG A 86 -9.65 -16.90 -11.25
C ARG A 86 -10.53 -15.84 -11.93
N TYR A 87 -11.55 -15.37 -11.22
CA TYR A 87 -12.60 -14.54 -11.81
C TYR A 87 -12.56 -13.08 -11.37
N PHE A 88 -12.02 -12.79 -10.19
CA PHE A 88 -11.88 -11.42 -9.72
C PHE A 88 -10.51 -10.89 -10.06
N ARG A 89 -10.48 -9.79 -10.82
CA ARG A 89 -9.27 -9.12 -11.29
C ARG A 89 -9.11 -7.77 -10.60
N TYR A 90 -7.92 -7.20 -10.76
CA TYR A 90 -7.66 -5.83 -10.39
C TYR A 90 -8.67 -4.92 -11.09
N GLU A 91 -9.18 -3.94 -10.35
CA GLU A 91 -10.09 -2.93 -10.87
C GLU A 91 -9.62 -1.59 -10.33
N SER A 92 -9.38 -0.65 -11.24
CA SER A 92 -8.65 0.57 -10.96
C SER A 92 -9.46 1.52 -10.07
N ALA A 93 -10.78 1.61 -10.23
CA ALA A 93 -11.61 2.49 -9.41
C ALA A 93 -11.66 2.02 -7.94
N GLY A 94 -11.77 0.72 -7.71
CA GLY A 94 -11.77 0.09 -6.39
C GLY A 94 -10.41 0.24 -5.69
N ASP A 95 -9.32 0.09 -6.44
CA ASP A 95 -7.99 0.34 -5.89
C ASP A 95 -7.78 1.83 -5.55
N GLN A 96 -8.16 2.75 -6.43
CA GLN A 96 -8.08 4.19 -6.19
C GLN A 96 -8.91 4.61 -4.97
N TYR A 97 -10.14 4.11 -4.86
CA TYR A 97 -11.00 4.33 -3.70
C TYR A 97 -10.32 3.85 -2.41
N LEU A 98 -9.83 2.61 -2.39
CA LEU A 98 -9.10 2.05 -1.25
C LEU A 98 -7.87 2.89 -0.89
N GLY A 99 -7.11 3.34 -1.89
CA GLY A 99 -5.97 4.23 -1.68
C GLY A 99 -6.34 5.54 -1.02
N ARG A 100 -7.50 6.11 -1.38
CA ARG A 100 -8.03 7.32 -0.76
C ARG A 100 -8.41 7.09 0.70
N VAL A 101 -9.08 5.97 1.00
CA VAL A 101 -9.43 5.58 2.38
C VAL A 101 -8.18 5.47 3.24
N VAL A 102 -7.18 4.71 2.79
CA VAL A 102 -5.94 4.49 3.54
C VAL A 102 -5.10 5.77 3.70
N ALA A 103 -5.18 6.68 2.73
CA ALA A 103 -4.53 7.99 2.81
C ALA A 103 -5.28 9.00 3.71
N GLY A 104 -6.46 8.65 4.24
CA GLY A 104 -7.28 9.55 5.07
C GLY A 104 -7.88 10.73 4.30
N LEU A 105 -8.06 10.58 2.98
CA LEU A 105 -8.51 11.66 2.10
C LEU A 105 -10.05 11.66 1.95
N PRO A 106 -10.71 12.82 1.73
CA PRO A 106 -12.18 12.90 1.64
C PRO A 106 -12.79 12.02 0.54
N GLN A 107 -13.59 11.01 0.86
CA GLN A 107 -14.06 10.02 -0.12
C GLN A 107 -14.85 10.61 -1.30
N ASN A 108 -15.58 11.71 -1.09
CA ASN A 108 -16.50 12.30 -2.07
C ASN A 108 -15.89 13.44 -2.90
N SER A 109 -14.57 13.57 -2.92
CA SER A 109 -13.88 14.59 -3.73
C SER A 109 -13.52 14.00 -5.09
N SER A 110 -13.98 14.66 -6.16
CA SER A 110 -13.73 14.29 -7.57
C SER A 110 -12.28 14.45 -8.02
N HIS A 111 -11.41 15.04 -7.19
CA HIS A 111 -9.98 15.01 -7.41
C HIS A 111 -9.48 13.57 -7.15
N LEU A 112 -9.64 12.71 -8.15
CA LEU A 112 -8.90 11.46 -8.23
C LEU A 112 -7.44 11.86 -8.33
N ALA A 113 -6.73 11.82 -7.20
CA ALA A 113 -5.29 11.95 -7.24
C ALA A 113 -4.83 10.75 -8.06
N ASN A 114 -4.29 11.02 -9.26
CA ASN A 114 -3.52 10.07 -10.05
C ASN A 114 -2.44 9.50 -9.13
N TYR A 115 -2.77 8.39 -8.47
CA TYR A 115 -1.77 7.57 -7.83
C TYR A 115 -0.90 7.00 -8.95
N LEU A 116 0.34 6.70 -8.62
CA LEU A 116 1.35 6.18 -9.53
C LEU A 116 0.88 4.79 -9.97
N HIS A 117 0.03 4.76 -11.00
CA HIS A 117 -0.26 3.57 -11.77
C HIS A 117 1.03 3.31 -12.55
N PHE A 118 1.76 2.28 -12.14
CA PHE A 118 2.73 1.71 -13.03
C PHE A 118 1.91 0.87 -13.99
N ASP A 119 1.86 1.27 -15.27
CA ASP A 119 1.22 0.45 -16.28
C ASP A 119 1.91 -0.92 -16.27
N ASP A 120 1.17 -1.95 -15.85
CA ASP A 120 1.66 -3.32 -15.97
C ASP A 120 1.47 -3.70 -17.44
N PRO A 121 2.53 -4.08 -18.17
CA PRO A 121 2.43 -4.47 -19.59
C PRO A 121 1.63 -5.77 -19.82
N LEU A 122 0.97 -6.29 -18.78
CA LEU A 122 0.08 -7.44 -18.81
C LEU A 122 -1.41 -7.04 -18.73
N ASP A 123 -1.72 -5.75 -18.57
CA ASP A 123 -3.11 -5.25 -18.58
C ASP A 123 -3.70 -5.15 -20.01
N ASP A 124 -2.92 -5.45 -21.05
CA ASP A 124 -3.32 -5.45 -22.47
C ASP A 124 -3.80 -6.84 -23.00
N PHE A 125 -4.21 -7.78 -22.13
CA PHE A 125 -4.77 -9.08 -22.54
C PHE A 125 -6.09 -9.44 -21.87
#